data_AF-A0A2X1PN58-F1
#
_entry.id   AF-A0A2X1PN58-F1
#
_cell.length_a   1.000
_cell.length_b   1.000
_cell.length_c   1.000
_cell.angle_alpha   90.00
_cell.angle_beta   90.00
_cell.angle_gamma   90.00
#
_symmetry.space_group_name_H-M   'P 1'
#
loop_
_entity.id
_entity.type
_entity.pdbx_description
1 polymer ?
#
loop_
_entity_poly.entity_id
_entity_poly.type
_entity_poly.pdbx_seq_one_letter_code
_entity_poly.pdbx_strand_id
1 'polypeptide(L)'
;MPLDVTNRPRTKEIRGNIRAYRKDLAQNGEYSLKSAVKLPNFLSVSPLFGLGASGNELNQVIEDLFLQVQEKLVICTPYFNFPRTLQHKIATLLESGKRVEIIVGDKVANDFYIPPEQPFKMAGGVTLSL
;
A
#
# COMPACT_ATOMS: atom_id res chain seq x y z
N MET A 1 -25.82 -1.32 0.06
CA MET A 1 -26.79 -1.02 1.14
C MET A 1 -26.34 0.27 1.82
N PRO A 2 -27.26 1.20 2.14
CA PRO A 2 -26.94 2.41 2.90
C PRO A 2 -26.27 2.07 4.23
N LEU A 3 -25.40 2.95 4.75
CA LEU A 3 -24.70 2.73 6.01
C LEU A 3 -25.63 2.85 7.24
N ASP A 4 -26.85 3.35 7.05
CA ASP A 4 -27.83 3.68 8.10
C ASP A 4 -28.83 2.55 8.43
N VAL A 5 -28.40 1.29 8.37
CA VAL A 5 -29.27 0.15 8.73
C VAL A 5 -29.15 -0.14 10.23
N THR A 6 -30.25 -0.03 10.95
CA THR A 6 -30.31 -0.25 12.42
C THR A 6 -29.92 -1.65 12.83
N ASN A 7 -30.19 -2.67 12.01
CA ASN A 7 -29.77 -4.04 12.22
C ASN A 7 -28.68 -4.44 11.22
N ARG A 8 -27.43 -4.07 11.52
CA ARG A 8 -26.28 -4.38 10.68
C ARG A 8 -25.84 -5.84 10.89
N PRO A 9 -25.74 -6.65 9.82
CA PRO A 9 -25.27 -8.01 9.97
C PRO A 9 -23.84 -8.04 10.50
N ARG A 10 -23.56 -8.96 11.43
CA ARG A 10 -22.23 -9.17 11.98
C ARG A 10 -21.32 -9.71 10.88
N THR A 11 -20.03 -9.39 10.94
CA THR A 11 -19.03 -9.88 9.96
C THR A 11 -19.07 -11.40 9.78
N LYS A 12 -19.37 -12.15 10.85
CA LYS A 12 -19.50 -13.62 10.80
C LYS A 12 -20.64 -14.08 9.89
N GLU A 13 -21.76 -13.36 9.86
CA GLU A 13 -22.97 -13.70 9.11
C GLU A 13 -22.76 -13.52 7.60
N ILE A 14 -21.94 -12.55 7.20
CA ILE A 14 -21.68 -12.22 5.78
C ILE A 14 -20.27 -12.58 5.33
N ARG A 15 -19.52 -13.37 6.11
CA ARG A 15 -18.11 -13.69 5.83
C ARG A 15 -17.91 -14.34 4.45
N GLY A 16 -18.83 -15.21 4.05
CA GLY A 16 -18.84 -15.85 2.73
C GLY A 16 -18.96 -14.82 1.60
N ASN A 17 -19.94 -13.93 1.72
CA ASN A 17 -20.19 -12.86 0.74
C ASN A 17 -18.99 -11.90 0.65
N ILE A 18 -18.38 -11.53 1.79
CA ILE A 18 -17.16 -10.71 1.82
C ILE A 18 -16.03 -11.39 1.05
N ARG A 19 -15.81 -12.70 1.28
CA ARG A 19 -14.75 -13.45 0.59
C ARG A 19 -15.02 -13.54 -0.91
N ALA A 20 -16.25 -13.85 -1.30
CA ALA A 20 -16.65 -13.94 -2.70
C ALA A 20 -16.46 -12.59 -3.41
N TYR A 21 -16.93 -11.50 -2.80
CA TYR A 21 -16.81 -10.16 -3.35
C TYR A 21 -15.35 -9.70 -3.46
N ARG A 22 -14.50 -9.98 -2.46
CA ARG A 22 -13.06 -9.67 -2.54
C ARG A 22 -12.37 -10.46 -3.66
N LYS A 23 -12.77 -11.71 -3.90
CA LYS A 23 -12.23 -12.53 -5.00
C LYS A 23 -12.65 -11.93 -6.34
N ASP A 24 -13.92 -11.60 -6.49
CA ASP A 24 -14.44 -10.96 -7.70
C ASP A 24 -13.72 -9.64 -7.99
N LEU A 25 -13.61 -8.75 -6.99
CA LEU A 25 -12.85 -7.51 -7.12
C LEU A 25 -11.38 -7.74 -7.48
N ALA A 26 -10.71 -8.73 -6.87
CA ALA A 26 -9.32 -8.99 -7.19
C ALA A 26 -9.11 -9.50 -8.63
N GLN A 27 -10.13 -10.12 -9.22
CA GLN A 27 -10.06 -10.69 -10.57
C GLN A 27 -10.54 -9.70 -11.64
N ASN A 28 -11.57 -8.91 -11.32
CA ASN A 28 -12.34 -8.12 -12.29
C ASN A 28 -12.35 -6.62 -11.97
N GLY A 29 -11.76 -6.20 -10.85
CA GLY A 29 -11.70 -4.80 -10.45
C GLY A 29 -10.77 -4.01 -11.35
N GLU A 30 -11.30 -3.01 -12.02
CA GLU A 30 -10.54 -2.12 -12.90
C GLU A 30 -11.11 -0.71 -12.91
N TYR A 31 -10.29 0.25 -13.33
CA TYR A 31 -10.75 1.62 -13.57
C TYR A 31 -11.24 1.77 -15.01
N SER A 32 -12.54 2.03 -15.19
CA SER A 32 -13.10 2.34 -16.49
C SER A 32 -12.94 3.82 -16.81
N LEU A 33 -12.14 4.13 -17.83
CA LEU A 33 -11.94 5.49 -18.34
C LEU A 33 -12.64 5.68 -19.68
N LYS A 34 -13.50 6.70 -19.79
CA LYS A 34 -14.24 7.02 -21.03
C LYS A 34 -13.35 7.48 -22.20
N SER A 35 -12.14 7.95 -21.91
CA SER A 35 -11.25 8.56 -22.91
C SER A 35 -9.79 8.30 -22.54
N ALA A 36 -9.39 7.03 -22.56
CA ALA A 36 -7.98 6.67 -22.45
C ALA A 36 -7.30 6.97 -23.79
N VAL A 37 -6.49 8.03 -23.87
CA VAL A 37 -5.67 8.31 -25.05
C VAL A 37 -4.22 7.98 -24.71
N LYS A 38 -3.66 6.98 -25.39
CA LYS A 38 -2.22 6.68 -25.31
C LYS A 38 -1.48 7.56 -26.31
N LEU A 39 -1.06 8.74 -25.88
CA LEU A 39 -0.21 9.62 -26.69
C LEU A 39 1.24 9.50 -26.19
N PRO A 40 2.16 8.94 -26.99
CA PRO A 40 3.58 9.00 -26.63
C PRO A 40 4.02 10.47 -26.56
N ASN A 41 4.96 10.76 -25.66
CA ASN A 41 5.61 12.07 -25.48
C ASN A 41 4.76 13.18 -24.82
N PHE A 42 3.62 12.84 -24.21
CA PHE A 42 2.85 13.78 -23.39
C PHE A 42 2.73 13.29 -21.95
N LEU A 43 2.57 14.25 -21.02
CA LEU A 43 2.23 13.96 -19.63
C LEU A 43 0.95 13.10 -19.60
N SER A 44 1.06 11.93 -18.99
CA SER A 44 0.01 10.91 -18.99
C SER A 44 -0.22 10.37 -17.59
N VAL A 45 -1.43 9.85 -17.35
CA VAL A 45 -1.81 9.19 -16.10
C VAL A 45 -2.32 7.79 -16.42
N SER A 46 -1.91 6.79 -15.62
CA SER A 46 -2.38 5.42 -15.71
C SER A 46 -3.00 5.02 -14.37
N PRO A 47 -4.32 4.85 -14.28
CA PRO A 47 -4.94 4.36 -13.05
C PRO A 47 -4.69 2.85 -12.91
N LEU A 48 -4.28 2.42 -11.72
CA LEU A 48 -3.95 1.02 -11.44
C LEU A 48 -4.75 0.53 -10.24
N PHE A 49 -5.34 -0.66 -10.38
CA PHE A 49 -6.07 -1.32 -9.30
C PHE A 49 -5.23 -2.49 -8.74
N GLY A 50 -5.40 -2.77 -7.44
CA GLY A 50 -4.68 -3.84 -6.78
C GLY A 50 -5.40 -4.36 -5.56
N LEU A 51 -5.70 -5.66 -5.54
CA LEU A 51 -6.27 -6.33 -4.37
C LEU A 51 -5.75 -7.75 -4.24
N GLY A 52 -5.27 -8.10 -3.04
CA GLY A 52 -4.76 -9.43 -2.74
C GLY A 52 -3.29 -9.63 -3.12
N ALA A 53 -2.79 -10.85 -2.93
CA ALA A 53 -1.39 -11.19 -3.13
C ALA A 53 -1.06 -11.67 -4.56
N SER A 54 -2.05 -12.20 -5.28
CA SER A 54 -1.87 -12.75 -6.63
C SER A 54 -2.55 -11.86 -7.65
N GLY A 55 -1.90 -11.62 -8.79
CA GLY A 55 -2.47 -10.80 -9.87
C GLY A 55 -2.66 -9.31 -9.52
N ASN A 56 -1.97 -8.81 -8.50
CA ASN A 56 -2.09 -7.42 -8.07
C ASN A 56 -1.23 -6.51 -8.95
N GLU A 57 -1.84 -5.90 -9.96
CA GLU A 57 -1.19 -5.02 -10.94
C GLU A 57 -0.50 -3.83 -10.27
N LEU A 58 -1.17 -3.13 -9.35
CA LEU A 58 -0.57 -2.01 -8.61
C LEU A 58 0.75 -2.41 -7.93
N ASN A 59 0.76 -3.54 -7.23
CA ASN A 59 1.97 -4.01 -6.55
C ASN A 59 3.06 -4.38 -7.54
N GLN A 60 2.71 -5.01 -8.67
CA GLN A 60 3.67 -5.35 -9.72
C GLN A 60 4.31 -4.10 -10.32
N VAL A 61 3.51 -3.08 -10.64
CA VAL A 61 4.03 -1.81 -11.17
C VAL A 61 4.94 -1.11 -10.15
N ILE A 62 4.57 -1.05 -8.87
CA ILE A 62 5.46 -0.51 -7.82
C ILE A 62 6.78 -1.29 -7.80
N GLU A 63 6.69 -2.61 -7.87
CA GLU A 63 7.83 -3.50 -7.87
C GLU A 63 8.74 -3.35 -9.10
N ASP A 64 8.16 -3.07 -10.26
CA ASP A 64 8.88 -2.82 -11.52
C ASP A 64 9.51 -1.42 -11.53
N LEU A 65 8.83 -0.41 -10.98
CA LEU A 65 9.37 0.95 -10.83
C LEU A 65 10.67 0.95 -10.02
N PHE A 66 10.79 0.11 -8.99
CA PHE A 66 12.03 -0.03 -8.22
C PHE A 66 13.16 -0.59 -9.09
N LEU A 67 12.88 -1.54 -9.99
CA LEU A 67 13.87 -2.11 -10.89
C LEU A 67 14.30 -1.15 -12.01
N GLN A 68 13.45 -0.18 -12.36
CA GLN A 68 13.73 0.83 -13.38
C GLN A 68 14.49 2.07 -12.85
N VAL A 69 14.88 2.10 -11.56
CA VAL A 69 15.58 3.24 -10.98
C VAL A 69 16.98 3.39 -11.59
N GLN A 70 17.22 4.53 -12.24
CA GLN A 70 18.51 4.85 -12.85
C GLN A 70 19.44 5.64 -11.93
N GLU A 71 18.92 6.54 -11.11
CA GLU A 71 19.74 7.42 -10.26
C GLU A 71 19.26 7.52 -8.81
N LYS A 72 17.98 7.81 -8.61
CA LYS A 72 17.41 8.09 -7.30
C LYS A 72 16.00 7.51 -7.15
N LEU A 73 15.77 6.85 -6.02
CA LEU A 73 14.44 6.45 -5.55
C LEU A 73 14.06 7.31 -4.35
N VAL A 74 12.83 7.84 -4.35
CA VAL A 74 12.26 8.55 -3.19
C VAL A 74 11.00 7.82 -2.76
N ILE A 75 10.90 7.49 -1.47
CA ILE A 75 9.77 6.77 -0.91
C ILE A 75 9.19 7.57 0.26
N CYS A 76 7.90 7.86 0.21
CA CYS A 76 7.14 8.36 1.36
C CYS A 76 6.30 7.21 1.92
N THR A 77 6.52 6.84 3.19
CA THR A 77 5.72 5.82 3.87
C THR A 77 5.44 6.27 5.30
N PRO A 78 4.21 6.11 5.82
CA PRO A 78 3.90 6.51 7.19
C PRO A 78 4.76 5.77 8.22
N TYR A 79 5.08 4.50 7.93
CA TYR A 79 5.87 3.63 8.81
C TYR A 79 6.97 2.93 8.02
N PHE A 80 8.13 2.73 8.65
CA PHE A 80 9.23 1.95 8.10
C PHE A 80 8.90 0.44 8.23
N ASN A 81 7.99 -0.04 7.38
CA ASN A 81 7.54 -1.43 7.37
C ASN A 81 7.33 -1.91 5.92
N PHE A 82 8.43 -2.01 5.17
CA PHE A 82 8.37 -2.47 3.80
C PHE A 82 8.09 -3.97 3.71
N PRO A 83 7.31 -4.44 2.70
CA PRO A 83 7.27 -5.84 2.33
C PRO A 83 8.67 -6.36 2.04
N ARG A 84 8.91 -7.64 2.37
CA ARG A 84 10.22 -8.27 2.17
C ARG A 84 10.74 -8.11 0.73
N THR A 85 9.87 -8.18 -0.28
CA THR A 85 10.25 -7.98 -1.69
C THR A 85 10.84 -6.60 -1.95
N LEU A 86 10.22 -5.54 -1.41
CA LEU A 86 10.72 -4.16 -1.54
C LEU A 86 12.00 -3.95 -0.74
N GLN A 87 12.17 -4.57 0.44
CA GLN A 87 13.41 -4.50 1.21
C GLN A 87 14.60 -5.02 0.39
N HIS A 88 14.46 -6.16 -0.29
CA HIS A 88 15.53 -6.71 -1.14
C HIS A 88 15.84 -5.77 -2.31
N LYS A 89 14.81 -5.22 -2.96
CA LYS A 89 15.01 -4.27 -4.07
C LYS A 89 15.73 -2.99 -3.63
N ILE A 90 15.40 -2.46 -2.44
CA ILE A 90 16.11 -1.31 -1.86
C ILE A 90 17.59 -1.64 -1.63
N ALA A 91 17.88 -2.82 -1.06
CA ALA A 91 19.26 -3.26 -0.85
C ALA A 91 20.03 -3.36 -2.18
N THR A 92 19.47 -4.00 -3.20
CA THR A 92 20.09 -4.11 -4.52
C THR A 92 20.35 -2.75 -5.17
N LEU A 93 19.44 -1.78 -5.01
CA LEU A 93 19.63 -0.42 -5.51
C LEU A 93 20.81 0.27 -4.83
N LEU A 94 20.91 0.17 -3.50
CA LEU A 94 22.02 0.72 -2.73
C LEU A 94 23.36 0.07 -3.10
N GLU A 95 23.39 -1.26 -3.23
CA GLU A 95 24.56 -2.03 -3.69
C GLU A 95 25.02 -1.62 -5.10
N SER A 96 24.07 -1.24 -5.95
CA SER A 96 24.32 -0.74 -7.31
C SER A 96 24.68 0.75 -7.36
N GLY A 97 24.94 1.39 -6.21
CA GLY A 97 25.33 2.79 -6.12
C GLY A 97 24.19 3.80 -6.40
N LYS A 98 22.93 3.35 -6.42
CA LYS A 98 21.77 4.24 -6.58
C LYS A 98 21.46 4.94 -5.27
N ARG A 99 20.94 6.17 -5.35
CA ARG A 99 20.51 6.92 -4.17
C ARG A 99 19.10 6.50 -3.76
N VAL A 100 18.89 6.24 -2.47
CA VAL A 100 17.56 5.97 -1.92
C VAL A 100 17.28 6.96 -0.80
N GLU A 101 16.18 7.70 -0.91
CA GLU A 101 15.67 8.61 0.12
C GLU A 101 14.34 8.08 0.64
N ILE A 102 14.24 7.90 1.95
CA ILE A 102 13.04 7.38 2.60
C ILE A 102 12.56 8.39 3.62
N ILE A 103 11.34 8.89 3.41
CA ILE A 103 10.67 9.87 4.27
C ILE A 103 9.63 9.11 5.08
N VAL A 104 9.80 9.12 6.41
CA VAL A 104 8.94 8.44 7.38
C VAL A 104 8.40 9.39 8.43
N GLY A 105 7.22 9.08 8.97
CA GLY A 105 6.64 9.83 10.09
C GLY A 105 7.39 9.56 11.39
N ASP A 106 7.53 10.61 12.22
CA ASP A 106 8.06 10.47 13.58
C ASP A 106 7.12 9.62 14.44
N LYS A 107 7.66 8.96 15.48
CA LYS A 107 6.88 8.14 16.42
C LYS A 107 5.75 8.92 17.09
N VAL A 108 5.92 10.22 17.35
CA VAL A 108 4.90 11.09 17.96
C VAL A 108 3.78 11.45 16.99
N ALA A 109 4.06 11.42 15.67
CA ALA A 109 3.06 11.66 14.63
C ALA A 109 2.21 10.41 14.31
N ASN A 110 2.43 9.30 15.02
CA ASN A 110 1.71 8.04 14.84
C ASN A 110 0.42 8.04 15.66
N ASP A 111 -0.71 7.64 15.06
CA ASP A 111 -2.02 7.54 15.74
C ASP A 111 -2.02 6.51 16.90
N PHE A 112 -1.07 5.58 16.91
CA PHE A 112 -0.85 4.60 17.97
C PHE A 112 0.15 5.09 19.04
N TYR A 113 0.67 6.31 18.95
CA TYR A 113 1.61 6.85 19.92
C TYR A 113 0.97 6.92 21.31
N ILE A 114 1.67 6.34 22.30
CA ILE A 114 1.32 6.47 23.71
C ILE A 114 2.46 7.25 24.36
N PRO A 115 2.19 8.45 24.90
CA PRO A 115 3.19 9.22 25.61
C PRO A 115 3.81 8.42 26.77
N PRO A 116 5.11 8.62 27.08
CA PRO A 116 5.82 7.82 28.08
C PRO A 116 5.23 7.92 29.49
N GLU A 117 4.52 9.00 29.79
CA GLU A 117 3.81 9.22 31.05
C GLU A 117 2.47 8.45 31.16
N GLN A 118 1.97 7.87 30.06
CA GLN A 118 0.71 7.12 30.04
C GLN A 118 0.94 5.61 30.14
N PRO A 119 0.02 4.86 30.78
CA PRO A 119 0.10 3.40 30.82
C PRO A 119 0.13 2.79 29.41
N PHE A 120 1.06 1.86 29.21
CA PHE A 120 1.20 1.15 27.94
C PHE A 120 -0.08 0.39 27.55
N LYS A 121 -0.42 0.44 26.26
CA LYS A 121 -1.46 -0.40 25.64
C LYS A 121 -0.85 -1.11 24.43
N MET A 122 -1.28 -2.35 24.20
CA MET A 122 -0.75 -3.21 23.12
C MET A 122 -0.75 -2.56 21.73
N ALA A 123 -1.74 -1.71 21.44
CA ALA A 123 -1.80 -0.98 20.18
C ALA A 123 -0.59 -0.05 19.96
N GLY A 124 -0.01 0.53 21.02
CA GLY A 124 1.18 1.36 20.95
C GLY A 124 2.50 0.59 20.79
N GLY A 125 2.46 -0.74 20.81
CA GLY A 125 3.62 -1.60 20.51
C GLY A 125 3.86 -1.83 19.02
N VAL A 126 2.98 -1.36 18.13
CA VAL A 126 3.08 -1.58 16.67
C VAL A 126 4.08 -0.61 16.01
N THR A 127 4.73 0.26 16.79
CA THR A 127 5.62 1.29 16.24
C THR A 127 7.09 0.84 16.18
N LEU A 128 7.59 0.74 14.94
CA LEU A 128 8.99 0.88 14.51
C LEU A 128 10.04 0.12 15.34
N SER A 129 10.30 -1.13 14.97
CA SER A 129 11.64 -1.70 15.13
C SER A 129 12.54 -1.11 14.05
N LEU A 130 13.36 -0.13 14.42
CA LEU A 130 14.66 0.08 13.78
C LEU A 130 15.69 -0.78 14.51
#